data_AF-A0A522GI97-F1
#
_entry.id   AF-A0A522GI97-F1
#
_cell.length_a   1.000
_cell.length_b   1.000
_cell.length_c   1.000
_cell.angle_alpha   90.00
_cell.angle_beta   90.00
_cell.angle_gamma   90.00
#
_symmetry.space_group_name_H-M   'P 1'
#
loop_
_entity.id
_entity.type
_entity.pdbx_description
1 polymer ?
#
loop_
_entity_poly.entity_id
_entity_poly.type
_entity_poly.pdbx_seq_one_letter_code
_entity_poly.pdbx_strand_id
1 'polypeptide(L)'
;MPDYYDRYERRAPRARETALLRDLRGILGVAKPRAASLRMQLKGVEIDDIRTRSDLARIPVLRKIDLMQRQKESPPFGGASATRPAALQHLLMSRGRGFQFAGHARDWWSAGRALFAAGLRKGDIVLNCFSYHFAPEGHMMDCGLRALGCPIIAAGNDDIEATLTVIDHFQPVAYCGPADFLTALRCKAGKDNSRLSAIKRAIFGVPPAPATAKMEISGQGIDAFNAYMTPDLGIVAYQSEADAALIVNEGLIVEIVKPGTGEPLPPGETGEIVVTRLNADYPLLRFATGDLSAIVAGQSPCGRTNMRIRPPAPAAQQAST
;
A
#
# COMPACT_ATOMS: atom_id res chain seq x y z
N MET A 1 15.84 -16.53 -14.00
CA MET A 1 15.31 -15.20 -14.38
C MET A 1 14.38 -14.73 -13.27
N PRO A 2 14.33 -13.45 -12.91
CA PRO A 2 13.35 -12.96 -11.95
C PRO A 2 11.95 -13.27 -12.47
N ASP A 3 11.13 -13.88 -11.63
CA ASP A 3 9.73 -14.12 -11.90
C ASP A 3 8.93 -12.84 -11.58
N TYR A 4 7.88 -12.55 -12.34
CA TYR A 4 7.04 -11.36 -12.18
C TYR A 4 5.58 -11.79 -12.05
N TYR A 5 4.84 -11.15 -11.14
CA TYR A 5 3.41 -11.39 -10.92
C TYR A 5 2.60 -11.13 -12.19
N ASP A 6 2.95 -10.09 -12.95
CA ASP A 6 2.36 -9.84 -14.25
C ASP A 6 3.29 -9.10 -15.22
N ARG A 7 2.82 -8.94 -16.46
CA ARG A 7 3.56 -8.26 -17.53
C ARG A 7 3.80 -6.76 -17.27
N TYR A 8 3.07 -6.13 -16.34
CA TYR A 8 3.14 -4.69 -16.14
C TYR A 8 4.37 -4.27 -15.35
N GLU A 9 4.91 -5.15 -14.51
CA GLU A 9 6.12 -4.89 -13.72
C GLU A 9 7.36 -4.58 -14.57
N ARG A 10 7.38 -5.04 -15.84
CA ARG A 10 8.44 -4.77 -16.83
C ARG A 10 8.02 -3.82 -17.96
N ARG A 11 6.85 -3.20 -17.86
CA ARG A 11 6.38 -2.26 -18.89
C ARG A 11 7.37 -1.10 -19.04
N ALA A 12 7.75 -0.78 -20.28
CA ALA A 12 8.65 0.35 -20.54
C ALA A 12 8.10 1.65 -19.93
N PRO A 13 8.95 2.49 -19.29
CA PRO A 13 8.49 3.69 -18.57
C PRO A 13 7.56 4.60 -19.37
N ARG A 14 7.88 4.88 -20.64
CA ARG A 14 7.04 5.70 -21.53
C ARG A 14 5.66 5.07 -21.77
N ALA A 15 5.61 3.76 -22.00
CA ALA A 15 4.34 3.05 -22.20
C ALA A 15 3.52 3.00 -20.90
N ARG A 16 4.16 2.92 -19.73
CA ARG A 16 3.50 3.03 -18.43
C ARG A 16 2.86 4.39 -18.26
N GLU A 17 3.59 5.46 -18.54
CA GLU A 17 3.09 6.83 -18.41
C GLU A 17 1.87 7.08 -19.30
N THR A 18 1.93 6.67 -20.58
CA THR A 18 0.78 6.77 -21.50
C THR A 18 -0.43 5.98 -21.00
N ALA A 19 -0.22 4.76 -20.50
CA ALA A 19 -1.30 3.94 -19.98
C ALA A 19 -1.92 4.55 -18.71
N LEU A 20 -1.11 5.00 -17.75
CA LEU A 20 -1.58 5.61 -16.51
C LEU A 20 -2.48 6.83 -16.78
N LEU A 21 -2.06 7.73 -17.67
CA LEU A 21 -2.84 8.94 -17.98
C LEU A 21 -4.10 8.62 -18.80
N ARG A 22 -4.05 7.64 -19.71
CA ARG A 22 -5.25 7.13 -20.39
C ARG A 22 -6.25 6.53 -19.39
N ASP A 23 -5.78 5.64 -18.53
CA ASP A 23 -6.61 4.92 -17.57
C ASP A 23 -7.17 5.88 -16.51
N LEU A 24 -6.39 6.89 -16.09
CA LEU A 24 -6.85 8.00 -15.26
C LEU A 24 -8.07 8.68 -15.88
N ARG A 25 -7.97 9.13 -17.13
CA ARG A 25 -9.09 9.80 -17.80
C ARG A 25 -10.33 8.92 -17.88
N GLY A 26 -10.16 7.64 -18.22
CA GLY A 26 -11.25 6.67 -18.25
C GLY A 26 -11.95 6.52 -16.89
N ILE A 27 -11.17 6.38 -15.81
CA ILE A 27 -11.71 6.25 -14.45
C ILE A 27 -12.40 7.53 -14.00
N LEU A 28 -11.80 8.70 -14.25
CA LEU A 28 -12.40 9.99 -13.91
C LEU A 28 -13.74 10.19 -14.62
N GLY A 29 -13.86 9.76 -15.89
CA GLY A 29 -15.13 9.83 -16.63
C GLY A 29 -16.25 9.02 -15.99
N VAL A 30 -15.94 7.82 -15.48
CA VAL A 30 -16.92 6.96 -14.78
C VAL A 30 -17.23 7.48 -13.37
N ALA A 31 -16.22 7.97 -12.66
CA ALA A 31 -16.29 8.30 -11.25
C ALA A 31 -16.82 9.72 -10.95
N LYS A 32 -16.47 10.73 -11.75
CA LYS A 32 -16.86 12.14 -11.56
C LYS A 32 -18.38 12.34 -11.34
N PRO A 33 -19.30 11.67 -12.07
CA PRO A 33 -20.73 11.83 -11.79
C PRO A 33 -21.18 11.22 -10.45
N ARG A 34 -20.44 10.24 -9.92
CA ARG A 34 -20.81 9.45 -8.74
C ARG A 34 -20.16 9.92 -7.44
N ALA A 35 -18.96 10.48 -7.51
CA ALA A 35 -18.21 10.98 -6.35
C ALA A 35 -18.23 12.51 -6.29
N ALA A 36 -19.01 13.08 -5.36
CA ALA A 36 -19.13 14.53 -5.19
C ALA A 36 -17.80 15.22 -4.85
N SER A 37 -16.95 14.57 -4.04
CA SER A 37 -15.61 15.08 -3.69
C SER A 37 -14.74 15.27 -4.94
N LEU A 38 -14.75 14.28 -5.84
CA LEU A 38 -14.02 14.33 -7.09
C LEU A 38 -14.58 15.39 -8.04
N ARG A 39 -15.91 15.50 -8.13
CA ARG A 39 -16.57 16.53 -8.94
C ARG A 39 -16.17 17.94 -8.52
N MET A 40 -16.09 18.20 -7.21
CA MET A 40 -15.64 19.49 -6.69
C MET A 40 -14.17 19.75 -7.01
N GLN A 41 -13.31 18.75 -6.85
CA GLN A 41 -11.88 18.86 -7.12
C GLN A 41 -11.58 19.13 -8.62
N LEU A 42 -12.41 18.60 -9.51
CA LEU A 42 -12.32 18.79 -10.97
C LEU A 42 -13.15 19.99 -11.50
N LYS A 43 -13.60 20.90 -10.64
CA LYS A 43 -14.37 22.08 -11.08
C LYS A 43 -13.50 22.95 -11.99
N GLY A 44 -13.97 23.21 -13.21
CA GLY A 44 -13.21 23.98 -14.22
C GLY A 44 -12.07 23.21 -14.89
N VAL A 45 -12.01 21.88 -14.69
CA VAL A 45 -11.03 21.00 -15.33
C VAL A 45 -11.75 20.01 -16.26
N GLU A 46 -11.39 20.05 -17.54
CA GLU A 46 -11.80 19.06 -18.52
C GLU A 46 -10.92 17.81 -18.43
N ILE A 47 -11.55 16.64 -18.35
CA ILE A 47 -10.82 15.37 -18.12
C ILE A 47 -9.88 15.08 -19.29
N ASP A 48 -10.29 15.40 -20.51
CA ASP A 48 -9.52 15.15 -21.73
C ASP A 48 -8.24 16.00 -21.86
N ASP A 49 -8.12 17.05 -21.05
CA ASP A 49 -6.93 17.90 -20.97
C ASP A 49 -5.85 17.31 -20.04
N ILE A 50 -6.17 16.30 -19.24
CA ILE A 50 -5.21 15.65 -18.32
C ILE A 50 -4.35 14.65 -19.13
N ARG A 51 -3.36 15.16 -19.87
CA ARG A 51 -2.52 14.38 -20.81
C ARG A 51 -1.09 14.20 -20.35
N THR A 52 -0.66 14.95 -19.35
CA THR A 52 0.68 14.93 -18.76
C THR A 52 0.60 15.03 -17.24
N ARG A 53 1.73 14.76 -16.55
CA ARG A 53 1.83 15.04 -15.11
C ARG A 53 1.72 16.53 -14.78
N SER A 54 2.15 17.40 -15.68
CA SER A 54 1.99 18.85 -15.52
C SER A 54 0.52 19.26 -15.55
N ASP A 55 -0.30 18.63 -16.39
CA ASP A 55 -1.75 18.86 -16.39
C ASP A 55 -2.39 18.36 -15.09
N LEU A 56 -2.00 17.16 -14.64
CA LEU A 56 -2.43 16.61 -13.36
C LEU A 56 -2.07 17.56 -12.19
N ALA A 57 -0.85 18.11 -12.18
CA ALA A 57 -0.35 18.98 -11.12
C ALA A 57 -1.15 20.28 -10.93
N ARG A 58 -1.93 20.71 -11.94
CA ARG A 58 -2.82 21.88 -11.85
C ARG A 58 -4.07 21.62 -11.01
N ILE A 59 -4.39 20.35 -10.75
CA ILE A 59 -5.56 19.96 -9.97
C ILE A 59 -5.22 20.09 -8.47
N PRO A 60 -6.08 20.71 -7.63
CA PRO A 60 -5.80 20.85 -6.21
C PRO A 60 -5.56 19.50 -5.52
N VAL A 61 -4.62 19.48 -4.57
CA VAL A 61 -4.36 18.31 -3.72
C VAL A 61 -5.52 18.09 -2.74
N LEU A 62 -5.95 16.84 -2.57
CA LEU A 62 -6.89 16.44 -1.51
C LEU A 62 -6.08 15.95 -0.31
N ARG A 63 -6.13 16.66 0.82
CA ARG A 63 -5.40 16.24 2.03
C ARG A 63 -6.23 15.26 2.86
N LYS A 64 -5.55 14.37 3.58
CA LYS A 64 -6.20 13.41 4.50
C LYS A 64 -7.12 14.09 5.52
N ILE A 65 -6.68 15.22 6.09
CA ILE A 65 -7.45 16.00 7.07
C ILE A 65 -8.76 16.52 6.44
N ASP A 66 -8.70 17.05 5.22
CA ASP A 66 -9.89 17.55 4.51
C ASP A 66 -10.88 16.42 4.21
N LEU A 67 -10.38 15.25 3.79
CA LEU A 67 -11.21 14.07 3.57
C LEU A 67 -11.94 13.64 4.85
N MET A 68 -11.22 13.59 5.97
CA MET A 68 -11.83 13.26 7.27
C MET A 68 -12.87 14.27 7.71
N GLN A 69 -12.63 15.57 7.46
CA GLN A 69 -13.60 16.61 7.77
C GLN A 69 -14.87 16.46 6.90
N ARG A 70 -14.71 16.23 5.59
CA ARG A 70 -15.83 15.94 4.67
C ARG A 70 -16.62 14.71 5.09
N GLN A 71 -15.99 13.68 5.62
CA GLN A 71 -16.69 12.48 6.13
C GLN A 71 -17.61 12.80 7.31
N LYS A 72 -17.23 13.76 8.17
CA LYS A 72 -18.09 14.23 9.27
C LYS A 72 -19.26 15.06 8.75
N GLU A 73 -19.00 15.94 7.79
CA GLU A 73 -20.01 16.84 7.21
C GLU A 73 -21.01 16.11 6.30
N SER A 74 -20.54 15.09 5.57
CA SER A 74 -21.35 14.31 4.63
C SER A 74 -21.05 12.81 4.75
N PRO A 75 -21.63 12.13 5.75
CA PRO A 75 -21.45 10.70 5.93
C PRO A 75 -21.97 9.86 4.74
N PRO A 76 -21.44 8.63 4.52
CA PRO A 76 -20.38 8.00 5.31
C PRO A 76 -18.96 8.34 4.83
N PHE A 77 -18.79 8.77 3.57
CA PHE A 77 -17.47 8.88 2.93
C PHE A 77 -17.13 10.27 2.40
N GLY A 78 -17.86 11.32 2.79
CA GLY A 78 -17.56 12.70 2.38
C GLY A 78 -17.69 12.92 0.87
N GLY A 79 -18.53 12.14 0.19
CA GLY A 79 -18.66 12.13 -1.26
C GLY A 79 -17.44 11.58 -2.02
N ALA A 80 -16.49 10.92 -1.36
CA ALA A 80 -15.30 10.37 -1.98
C ALA A 80 -15.50 8.96 -2.59
N SER A 81 -16.54 8.24 -2.16
CA SER A 81 -16.92 6.97 -2.79
C SER A 81 -17.74 7.20 -4.07
N ALA A 82 -17.38 6.52 -5.15
CA ALA A 82 -18.19 6.41 -6.37
C ALA A 82 -19.13 5.20 -6.35
N THR A 83 -18.98 4.31 -5.36
CA THR A 83 -19.82 3.12 -5.18
C THR A 83 -20.69 3.28 -3.93
N ARG A 84 -21.97 2.90 -4.04
CA ARG A 84 -22.91 3.02 -2.91
C ARG A 84 -22.47 2.12 -1.74
N PRO A 85 -22.60 2.55 -0.48
CA PRO A 85 -22.16 1.76 0.67
C PRO A 85 -22.68 0.32 0.70
N ALA A 86 -23.95 0.12 0.35
CA ALA A 86 -24.58 -1.21 0.30
C ALA A 86 -24.03 -2.14 -0.81
N ALA A 87 -23.25 -1.62 -1.75
CA ALA A 87 -22.60 -2.39 -2.82
C ALA A 87 -21.10 -2.61 -2.56
N LEU A 88 -20.59 -2.18 -1.41
CA LEU A 88 -19.20 -2.37 -1.00
C LEU A 88 -19.04 -3.71 -0.29
N GLN A 89 -17.85 -4.29 -0.40
CA GLN A 89 -17.53 -5.56 0.25
C GLN A 89 -17.27 -5.36 1.74
N HIS A 90 -16.60 -4.28 2.12
CA HIS A 90 -16.28 -3.95 3.50
C HIS A 90 -16.51 -2.47 3.80
N LEU A 91 -17.01 -2.18 5.00
CA LEU A 91 -17.03 -0.86 5.62
C LEU A 91 -16.05 -0.90 6.81
N LEU A 92 -15.08 0.01 6.84
CA LEU A 92 -13.89 -0.08 7.68
C LEU A 92 -13.66 1.24 8.43
N MET A 93 -12.94 1.18 9.55
CA MET A 93 -12.59 2.34 10.35
C MET A 93 -11.20 2.19 10.94
N SER A 94 -10.32 3.11 10.56
CA SER A 94 -9.02 3.25 11.19
C SER A 94 -9.10 4.33 12.28
N ARG A 95 -8.81 3.98 13.54
CA ARG A 95 -8.85 4.94 14.66
C ARG A 95 -8.00 6.17 14.34
N GLY A 96 -8.60 7.37 14.43
CA GLY A 96 -7.93 8.63 14.12
C GLY A 96 -7.63 8.89 12.63
N ARG A 97 -8.00 7.98 11.71
CA ARG A 97 -7.76 8.10 10.26
C ARG A 97 -9.06 8.06 9.43
N GLY A 98 -10.22 8.18 10.08
CA GLY A 98 -11.54 8.23 9.43
C GLY A 98 -12.07 6.87 8.97
N PHE A 99 -13.05 6.90 8.08
CA PHE A 99 -13.73 5.72 7.54
C PHE A 99 -13.19 5.34 6.17
N GLN A 100 -13.08 4.04 5.92
CA GLN A 100 -12.60 3.46 4.67
C GLN A 100 -13.57 2.38 4.21
N PHE A 101 -13.31 1.83 3.02
CA PHE A 101 -14.07 0.73 2.47
C PHE A 101 -13.23 -0.08 1.48
N ALA A 102 -13.75 -1.23 1.09
CA ALA A 102 -13.21 -2.01 -0.01
C ALA A 102 -14.34 -2.43 -0.96
N GLY A 103 -14.05 -2.43 -2.27
CA GLY A 103 -14.90 -3.00 -3.31
C GLY A 103 -14.54 -4.46 -3.60
N HIS A 104 -15.16 -5.02 -4.63
CA HIS A 104 -15.14 -6.46 -4.91
C HIS A 104 -14.03 -6.92 -5.88
N ALA A 105 -13.13 -6.03 -6.30
CA ALA A 105 -12.05 -6.43 -7.20
C ALA A 105 -11.15 -7.49 -6.54
N ARG A 106 -10.71 -8.48 -7.32
CA ARG A 106 -9.94 -9.65 -6.83
C ARG A 106 -8.72 -9.28 -5.97
N ASP A 107 -8.02 -8.22 -6.35
CA ASP A 107 -6.90 -7.64 -5.60
C ASP A 107 -7.13 -6.12 -5.42
N TRP A 108 -8.23 -5.77 -4.73
CA TRP A 108 -8.70 -4.38 -4.62
C TRP A 108 -7.63 -3.45 -4.01
N TRP A 109 -6.84 -3.95 -3.07
CA TRP A 109 -5.75 -3.20 -2.42
C TRP A 109 -4.39 -3.32 -3.13
N SER A 110 -4.33 -4.04 -4.25
CA SER A 110 -3.12 -4.25 -5.06
C SER A 110 -1.96 -4.89 -4.29
N ALA A 111 -2.27 -5.78 -3.34
CA ALA A 111 -1.27 -6.43 -2.49
C ALA A 111 -0.57 -7.61 -3.17
N GLY A 112 -1.17 -8.23 -4.19
CA GLY A 112 -0.63 -9.43 -4.84
C GLY A 112 0.78 -9.22 -5.41
N ARG A 113 1.06 -8.08 -6.04
CA ARG A 113 2.40 -7.78 -6.59
C ARG A 113 3.47 -7.68 -5.52
N ALA A 114 3.16 -7.02 -4.40
CA ALA A 114 4.10 -6.86 -3.30
C ALA A 114 4.43 -8.19 -2.64
N LEU A 115 3.41 -9.00 -2.38
CA LEU A 115 3.56 -10.35 -1.81
C LEU A 115 4.37 -11.26 -2.76
N PHE A 116 4.09 -11.21 -4.07
CA PHE A 116 4.85 -11.96 -5.06
C PHE A 116 6.32 -11.52 -5.15
N ALA A 117 6.56 -10.20 -5.10
CA ALA A 117 7.90 -9.60 -5.11
C ALA A 117 8.71 -9.94 -3.85
N ALA A 118 8.03 -10.19 -2.73
CA ALA A 118 8.61 -10.74 -1.50
C ALA A 118 8.86 -12.26 -1.56
N GLY A 119 8.56 -12.91 -2.69
CA GLY A 119 8.86 -14.33 -2.92
C GLY A 119 7.71 -15.30 -2.64
N LEU A 120 6.51 -14.81 -2.27
CA LEU A 120 5.36 -15.69 -2.06
C LEU A 120 4.84 -16.26 -3.38
N ARG A 121 4.39 -17.51 -3.35
CA ARG A 121 3.84 -18.23 -4.49
C ARG A 121 2.53 -18.93 -4.12
N LYS A 122 1.77 -19.31 -5.15
CA LYS A 122 0.53 -20.07 -5.00
C LYS A 122 0.77 -21.32 -4.16
N GLY A 123 -0.08 -21.57 -3.17
CA GLY A 123 0.02 -22.71 -2.26
C GLY A 123 0.86 -22.46 -1.00
N ASP A 124 1.62 -21.37 -0.93
CA ASP A 124 2.30 -20.98 0.32
C ASP A 124 1.25 -20.70 1.41
N ILE A 125 1.38 -21.37 2.56
CA ILE A 125 0.56 -21.11 3.74
C ILE A 125 1.11 -19.87 4.45
N VAL A 126 0.27 -18.86 4.64
CA VAL A 126 0.70 -17.56 5.17
C VAL A 126 0.00 -17.24 6.48
N LEU A 127 0.79 -16.87 7.47
CA LEU A 127 0.33 -16.33 8.74
C LEU A 127 0.12 -14.82 8.60
N ASN A 128 -1.15 -14.40 8.55
CA ASN A 128 -1.50 -12.98 8.48
C ASN A 128 -1.93 -12.47 9.86
N CYS A 129 -1.02 -11.73 10.48
CA CYS A 129 -1.12 -11.13 11.79
C CYS A 129 -1.41 -9.62 11.75
N PHE A 130 -1.96 -9.08 10.67
CA PHE A 130 -2.61 -7.76 10.76
C PHE A 130 -4.01 -7.89 11.36
N SER A 131 -4.50 -6.85 12.04
CA SER A 131 -5.83 -6.86 12.64
C SER A 131 -6.94 -6.93 11.58
N TYR A 132 -8.00 -7.70 11.88
CA TYR A 132 -9.16 -7.90 11.01
C TYR A 132 -10.43 -7.19 11.48
N HIS A 133 -10.39 -6.52 12.63
CA HIS A 133 -11.58 -5.92 13.23
C HIS A 133 -12.07 -4.71 12.41
N PHE A 134 -11.68 -3.51 12.81
CA PHE A 134 -12.12 -2.30 12.11
C PHE A 134 -11.14 -1.84 11.04
N ALA A 135 -9.85 -2.10 11.25
CA ALA A 135 -8.80 -1.56 10.43
C ALA A 135 -8.59 -2.45 9.18
N PRO A 136 -8.24 -1.86 8.01
CA PRO A 136 -8.24 -2.58 6.74
C PRO A 136 -7.09 -3.57 6.57
N GLU A 137 -6.02 -3.49 7.35
CA GLU A 137 -4.71 -4.09 7.06
C GLU A 137 -4.76 -5.63 6.91
N GLY A 138 -5.49 -6.33 7.79
CA GLY A 138 -5.72 -7.78 7.67
C GLY A 138 -6.40 -8.12 6.34
N HIS A 139 -7.49 -7.41 6.02
CA HIS A 139 -8.25 -7.57 4.79
C HIS A 139 -7.44 -7.20 3.53
N MET A 140 -6.51 -6.24 3.62
CA MET A 140 -5.63 -5.87 2.51
C MET A 140 -4.72 -7.03 2.11
N MET A 141 -4.01 -7.60 3.10
CA MET A 141 -3.11 -8.72 2.86
C MET A 141 -3.90 -9.95 2.40
N ASP A 142 -5.07 -10.21 2.99
CA ASP A 142 -5.95 -11.30 2.57
C ASP A 142 -6.38 -11.21 1.12
N CYS A 143 -6.70 -10.01 0.66
CA CYS A 143 -7.09 -9.79 -0.72
C CYS A 143 -5.95 -10.16 -1.68
N GLY A 144 -4.71 -9.74 -1.37
CA GLY A 144 -3.53 -10.08 -2.17
C GLY A 144 -3.16 -11.55 -2.11
N LEU A 145 -3.22 -12.17 -0.91
CA LEU A 145 -2.92 -13.58 -0.69
C LEU A 145 -3.92 -14.49 -1.42
N ARG A 146 -5.22 -14.17 -1.38
CA ARG A 146 -6.25 -14.87 -2.18
C ARG A 146 -6.02 -14.67 -3.67
N ALA A 147 -5.59 -13.49 -4.11
CA ALA A 147 -5.23 -13.24 -5.50
C ALA A 147 -3.99 -14.05 -5.95
N LEU A 148 -3.09 -14.38 -5.04
CA LEU A 148 -1.98 -15.31 -5.29
C LEU A 148 -2.36 -16.79 -5.21
N GLY A 149 -3.48 -17.11 -4.55
CA GLY A 149 -3.87 -18.49 -4.27
C GLY A 149 -3.10 -19.11 -3.10
N CYS A 150 -2.72 -18.29 -2.12
CA CYS A 150 -2.15 -18.72 -0.84
C CYS A 150 -3.27 -19.08 0.14
N PRO A 151 -3.22 -20.23 0.83
CA PRO A 151 -3.97 -20.45 2.07
C PRO A 151 -3.54 -19.45 3.15
N ILE A 152 -4.50 -18.98 3.95
CA ILE A 152 -4.29 -17.89 4.90
C ILE A 152 -4.70 -18.35 6.30
N ILE A 153 -3.82 -18.15 7.26
CA ILE A 153 -4.13 -18.22 8.69
C ILE A 153 -4.40 -16.77 9.15
N ALA A 154 -5.68 -16.43 9.29
CA ALA A 154 -6.12 -15.11 9.73
C ALA A 154 -6.00 -14.97 11.25
N ALA A 155 -4.77 -14.81 11.74
CA ALA A 155 -4.45 -14.87 13.16
C ALA A 155 -4.66 -13.55 13.90
N GLY A 156 -4.54 -12.40 13.23
CA GLY A 156 -4.49 -11.12 13.95
C GLY A 156 -3.24 -10.98 14.81
N ASN A 157 -3.24 -10.03 15.74
CA ASN A 157 -2.07 -9.68 16.56
C ASN A 157 -2.37 -9.50 18.05
N ASP A 158 -3.37 -10.19 18.58
CA ASP A 158 -3.84 -10.09 19.96
C ASP A 158 -3.48 -11.31 20.83
N ASP A 159 -3.45 -12.52 20.25
CA ASP A 159 -3.17 -13.76 20.99
C ASP A 159 -1.89 -14.47 20.55
N ILE A 160 -0.81 -14.29 21.31
CA ILE A 160 0.50 -14.91 21.08
C ILE A 160 0.45 -16.44 21.23
N GLU A 161 -0.27 -16.98 22.22
CA GLU A 161 -0.26 -18.41 22.52
C GLU A 161 -1.06 -19.19 21.47
N ALA A 162 -2.23 -18.67 21.09
CA ALA A 162 -3.00 -19.21 19.98
C ALA A 162 -2.20 -19.11 18.68
N THR A 163 -1.50 -17.99 18.44
CA THR A 163 -0.66 -17.82 17.25
C THR A 163 0.48 -18.85 17.21
N LEU A 164 1.17 -19.12 18.32
CA LEU A 164 2.20 -20.16 18.38
C LEU A 164 1.61 -21.56 18.15
N THR A 165 0.41 -21.82 18.67
CA THR A 165 -0.29 -23.09 18.44
C THR A 165 -0.59 -23.32 16.95
N VAL A 166 -1.07 -22.30 16.24
CA VAL A 166 -1.33 -22.41 14.79
C VAL A 166 -0.06 -22.46 13.96
N ILE A 167 1.02 -21.80 14.40
CA ILE A 167 2.34 -21.94 13.77
C ILE A 167 2.80 -23.39 13.84
N ASP A 168 2.76 -24.00 15.03
CA ASP A 168 3.14 -25.41 15.21
C ASP A 168 2.29 -26.34 14.35
N HIS A 169 0.99 -26.10 14.27
CA HIS A 169 0.06 -26.98 13.57
C HIS A 169 0.13 -26.84 12.04
N PHE A 170 0.13 -25.62 11.51
CA PHE A 170 0.02 -25.36 10.07
C PHE A 170 1.35 -25.07 9.38
N GLN A 171 2.43 -24.84 10.13
CA GLN A 171 3.78 -24.59 9.61
C GLN A 171 3.82 -23.54 8.49
N PRO A 172 3.35 -22.30 8.74
CA PRO A 172 3.31 -21.25 7.71
C PRO A 172 4.72 -20.86 7.24
N VAL A 173 4.87 -20.66 5.93
CA VAL A 173 6.17 -20.31 5.32
C VAL A 173 6.44 -18.81 5.28
N ALA A 174 5.40 -18.00 5.49
CA ALA A 174 5.49 -16.55 5.51
C ALA A 174 4.65 -15.93 6.62
N TYR A 175 5.14 -14.80 7.13
CA TYR A 175 4.48 -13.93 8.09
C TYR A 175 4.12 -12.59 7.43
N CYS A 176 2.91 -12.10 7.63
CA CYS A 176 2.50 -10.73 7.30
C CYS A 176 2.00 -10.06 8.58
N GLY A 177 2.59 -8.95 9.01
CA GLY A 177 2.14 -8.27 10.22
C GLY A 177 3.13 -7.24 10.78
N PRO A 178 2.86 -6.67 11.95
CA PRO A 178 3.78 -5.78 12.65
C PRO A 178 5.08 -6.45 13.12
N ALA A 179 6.22 -5.78 12.98
CA ALA A 179 7.52 -6.34 13.38
C ALA A 179 7.66 -6.62 14.87
N ASP A 180 7.03 -5.81 15.72
CA ASP A 180 7.00 -5.98 17.17
C ASP A 180 6.24 -7.26 17.57
N PHE A 181 5.14 -7.59 16.88
CA PHE A 181 4.40 -8.83 17.13
C PHE A 181 5.21 -10.06 16.74
N LEU A 182 5.91 -10.05 15.59
CA LEU A 182 6.82 -11.14 15.24
C LEU A 182 7.94 -11.31 16.27
N THR A 183 8.50 -10.20 16.77
CA THR A 183 9.50 -10.23 17.84
C THR A 183 8.93 -10.80 19.14
N ALA A 184 7.69 -10.46 19.50
CA ALA A 184 7.01 -10.99 20.68
C ALA A 184 6.75 -12.51 20.58
N LEU A 185 6.27 -13.00 19.43
CA LEU A 185 6.10 -14.43 19.16
C LEU A 185 7.41 -15.19 19.37
N ARG A 186 8.52 -14.65 18.87
CA ARG A 186 9.84 -15.26 19.01
C ARG A 186 10.34 -15.24 20.45
N CYS A 187 10.20 -14.11 21.14
CA CYS A 187 10.54 -14.00 22.56
C CYS A 187 9.81 -15.08 23.37
N LYS A 188 8.53 -15.30 23.06
CA LYS A 188 7.71 -16.33 23.70
C LYS A 188 8.08 -17.75 23.30
N ALA A 189 8.46 -17.99 22.04
CA ALA A 189 8.87 -19.31 21.55
C ALA A 189 10.21 -19.81 22.13
N GLY A 190 11.02 -18.91 22.68
CA GLY A 190 12.30 -19.24 23.33
C GLY A 190 13.50 -19.25 22.38
N LYS A 191 14.69 -19.44 22.96
CA LYS A 191 15.99 -19.18 22.30
C LYS A 191 16.29 -20.06 21.09
N ASP A 192 15.80 -21.30 21.09
CA ASP A 192 16.07 -22.25 19.99
C ASP A 192 15.21 -21.94 18.75
N ASN A 193 14.14 -21.17 18.92
CA ASN A 193 13.26 -20.62 17.88
C ASN A 193 12.77 -21.63 16.81
N SER A 194 12.85 -22.93 17.11
CA SER A 194 12.52 -24.04 16.20
C SER A 194 11.05 -24.01 15.79
N ARG A 195 10.17 -23.52 16.68
CA ARG A 195 8.74 -23.33 16.40
C ARG A 195 8.48 -22.38 15.23
N LEU A 196 9.30 -21.35 15.04
CA LEU A 196 9.15 -20.40 13.92
C LEU A 196 10.02 -20.76 12.71
N SER A 197 10.69 -21.91 12.72
CA SER A 197 11.66 -22.26 11.67
C SER A 197 11.04 -22.44 10.28
N ALA A 198 9.74 -22.73 10.19
CA ALA A 198 9.00 -22.79 8.92
C ALA A 198 8.88 -21.42 8.25
N ILE A 199 8.80 -20.35 9.02
CA ILE A 199 8.67 -18.99 8.49
C ILE A 199 10.01 -18.59 7.86
N LYS A 200 10.01 -18.37 6.55
CA LYS A 200 11.19 -17.94 5.77
C LYS A 200 11.09 -16.52 5.27
N ARG A 201 9.90 -15.93 5.30
CA ARG A 201 9.62 -14.58 4.78
C ARG A 201 8.76 -13.80 5.75
N ALA A 202 9.05 -12.52 5.91
CA ALA A 202 8.26 -11.60 6.71
C ALA A 202 7.98 -10.31 5.92
N ILE A 203 6.71 -9.96 5.81
CA ILE A 203 6.23 -8.77 5.11
C ILE A 203 5.61 -7.83 6.15
N PHE A 204 6.22 -6.66 6.29
CA PHE A 204 5.81 -5.61 7.21
C PHE A 204 5.12 -4.48 6.45
N GLY A 205 4.16 -3.84 7.11
CA GLY A 205 3.30 -2.81 6.54
C GLY A 205 3.59 -1.45 7.14
N VAL A 206 2.59 -0.86 7.81
CA VAL A 206 2.71 0.42 8.52
C VAL A 206 2.51 0.21 10.03
N PRO A 207 3.44 0.71 10.87
CA PRO A 207 4.71 1.31 10.48
C PRO A 207 5.65 0.29 9.82
N PRO A 208 6.54 0.74 8.91
CA PRO A 208 7.55 -0.15 8.34
C PRO A 208 8.47 -0.68 9.43
N ALA A 209 8.99 -1.89 9.25
CA ALA A 209 9.99 -2.42 10.18
C ALA A 209 11.27 -1.54 10.13
N PRO A 210 11.77 -1.07 11.28
CA PRO A 210 13.05 -0.37 11.35
C PRO A 210 14.18 -1.20 10.75
N ALA A 211 15.21 -0.54 10.21
CA ALA A 211 16.34 -1.23 9.59
C ALA A 211 17.02 -2.21 10.56
N THR A 212 17.12 -1.85 11.85
CA THR A 212 17.68 -2.71 12.90
C THR A 212 16.86 -3.98 13.11
N ALA A 213 15.54 -3.85 13.29
CA ALA A 213 14.64 -5.00 13.43
C ALA A 213 14.71 -5.91 12.20
N LYS A 214 14.76 -5.34 10.99
CA LYS A 214 14.93 -6.12 9.74
C LYS A 214 16.25 -6.88 9.71
N MET A 215 17.36 -6.25 10.08
CA MET A 215 18.66 -6.92 10.14
C MET A 215 18.65 -8.07 11.15
N GLU A 216 18.05 -7.88 12.32
CA GLU A 216 17.91 -8.95 13.31
C GLU A 216 17.10 -10.13 12.76
N ILE A 217 15.92 -9.86 12.19
CA ILE A 217 15.04 -10.86 11.57
C ILE A 217 15.77 -11.60 10.44
N SER A 218 16.52 -10.86 9.61
CA SER A 218 17.27 -11.45 8.48
C SER A 218 18.45 -12.30 8.94
N GLY A 219 19.14 -11.90 10.02
CA GLY A 219 20.20 -12.69 10.65
C GLY A 219 19.73 -14.04 11.20
N GLN A 220 18.42 -14.28 11.25
CA GLN A 220 17.81 -15.54 11.68
C GLN A 220 17.29 -16.38 10.50
N GLY A 221 17.62 -16.00 9.26
CA GLY A 221 17.19 -16.72 8.06
C GLY A 221 15.75 -16.44 7.64
N ILE A 222 15.20 -15.28 8.02
CA ILE A 222 13.88 -14.80 7.57
C ILE A 222 14.08 -13.58 6.68
N ASP A 223 13.74 -13.70 5.40
CA ASP A 223 13.81 -12.58 4.48
C ASP A 223 12.75 -11.53 4.84
N ALA A 224 13.19 -10.31 5.15
CA ALA A 224 12.36 -9.23 5.64
C ALA A 224 12.08 -8.18 4.55
N PHE A 225 10.80 -7.89 4.30
CA PHE A 225 10.36 -6.93 3.29
C PHE A 225 9.39 -5.90 3.88
N ASN A 226 9.55 -4.63 3.50
CA ASN A 226 8.58 -3.58 3.83
C ASN A 226 7.67 -3.30 2.63
N ALA A 227 6.39 -3.05 2.90
CA ALA A 227 5.42 -2.50 1.97
C ALA A 227 4.87 -1.18 2.54
N TYR A 228 4.97 -0.10 1.77
CA TYR A 228 4.26 1.13 2.09
C TYR A 228 2.81 1.01 1.68
N MET A 229 1.93 1.03 2.68
CA MET A 229 0.50 0.86 2.49
C MET A 229 -0.28 1.87 3.30
N THR A 230 -1.45 2.29 2.81
CA THR A 230 -2.34 3.16 3.58
C THR A 230 -3.76 2.64 3.57
N PRO A 231 -4.55 2.92 4.63
CA PRO A 231 -5.97 2.59 4.67
C PRO A 231 -6.78 3.07 3.47
N ASP A 232 -6.36 4.11 2.76
CA ASP A 232 -7.14 4.65 1.64
C ASP A 232 -6.64 4.17 0.27
N LEU A 233 -5.34 3.87 0.17
CA LEU A 233 -4.67 3.63 -1.10
C LEU A 233 -4.30 2.17 -1.36
N GLY A 234 -4.25 1.34 -0.32
CA GLY A 234 -3.69 -0.01 -0.40
C GLY A 234 -2.18 0.01 -0.46
N ILE A 235 -1.58 -0.94 -1.17
CA ILE A 235 -0.13 -1.00 -1.32
C ILE A 235 0.33 0.01 -2.37
N VAL A 236 0.93 1.10 -1.89
CA VAL A 236 1.46 2.19 -2.73
C VAL A 236 2.81 1.82 -3.33
N ALA A 237 3.70 1.26 -2.52
CA ALA A 237 5.03 0.84 -2.96
C ALA A 237 5.54 -0.33 -2.10
N TYR A 238 6.45 -1.15 -2.62
CA TYR A 238 6.92 -2.35 -1.94
C TYR A 238 8.40 -2.63 -2.20
N GLN A 239 9.06 -3.27 -1.24
CA GLN A 239 10.42 -3.79 -1.43
C GLN A 239 10.42 -5.05 -2.28
N SER A 240 11.54 -5.27 -2.96
CA SER A 240 11.91 -6.55 -3.54
C SER A 240 13.24 -6.99 -2.93
N GLU A 241 13.71 -8.18 -3.28
CA GLU A 241 15.00 -8.72 -2.84
C GLU A 241 16.22 -7.86 -3.25
N ALA A 242 16.05 -6.93 -4.20
CA ALA A 242 17.17 -6.21 -4.81
C ALA A 242 17.73 -5.05 -3.99
N ASP A 243 16.88 -4.24 -3.36
CA ASP A 243 17.31 -3.05 -2.63
C ASP A 243 16.27 -2.59 -1.59
N ALA A 244 16.67 -1.64 -0.73
CA ALA A 244 15.82 -1.08 0.31
C ALA A 244 14.81 -0.03 -0.20
N ALA A 245 14.93 0.44 -1.45
CA ALA A 245 13.98 1.38 -2.02
C ALA A 245 12.67 0.67 -2.34
N LEU A 246 11.57 1.40 -2.28
CA LEU A 246 10.25 0.86 -2.55
C LEU A 246 9.90 1.09 -4.02
N ILE A 247 9.54 0.03 -4.73
CA ILE A 247 9.06 0.10 -6.10
C ILE A 247 7.58 0.48 -6.04
N VAL A 248 7.21 1.57 -6.71
CA VAL A 248 5.81 2.01 -6.78
C VAL A 248 4.97 0.94 -7.49
N ASN A 249 3.78 0.69 -6.98
CA ASN A 249 2.86 -0.29 -7.53
C ASN A 249 2.24 0.19 -8.85
N GLU A 250 1.69 -0.72 -9.64
CA GLU A 250 0.93 -0.37 -10.84
C GLU A 250 -0.47 0.12 -10.47
N GLY A 251 -1.10 0.91 -11.35
CA GLY A 251 -2.43 1.49 -11.08
C GLY A 251 -2.40 2.71 -10.14
N LEU A 252 -1.22 3.30 -9.93
CA LEU A 252 -1.03 4.49 -9.12
C LEU A 252 -0.16 5.50 -9.90
N ILE A 253 -0.49 6.78 -9.77
CA ILE A 253 0.42 7.87 -10.14
C ILE A 253 0.91 8.49 -8.83
N VAL A 254 2.20 8.35 -8.56
CA VAL A 254 2.86 8.91 -7.37
C VAL A 254 3.61 10.17 -7.76
N GLU A 255 3.43 11.21 -6.96
CA GLU A 255 4.14 12.49 -6.99
C GLU A 255 4.83 12.70 -5.64
N ILE A 256 6.03 13.30 -5.66
CA ILE A 256 6.64 13.89 -4.47
C ILE A 256 6.47 15.40 -4.62
N VAL A 257 5.76 16.03 -3.69
CA VAL A 257 5.40 17.45 -3.79
C VAL A 257 5.95 18.25 -2.62
N LYS A 258 6.13 19.55 -2.81
CA LYS A 258 6.45 20.47 -1.72
C LYS A 258 5.27 20.50 -0.73
N PRO A 259 5.50 20.17 0.55
CA PRO A 259 4.46 20.17 1.57
C PRO A 259 3.71 21.52 1.61
N GLY A 260 2.40 21.47 1.85
CA GLY A 260 1.55 22.66 1.87
C GLY A 260 1.12 23.17 0.49
N THR A 261 1.98 23.12 -0.53
CA THR A 261 1.70 23.73 -1.85
C THR A 261 1.12 22.76 -2.90
N GLY A 262 1.59 21.51 -2.91
CA GLY A 262 1.22 20.55 -3.96
C GLY A 262 2.03 20.68 -5.26
N GLU A 263 3.07 21.52 -5.28
CA GLU A 263 3.98 21.64 -6.42
C GLU A 263 4.93 20.43 -6.49
N PRO A 264 5.02 19.71 -7.62
CA PRO A 264 5.96 18.58 -7.75
C PRO A 264 7.42 18.99 -7.58
N LEU A 265 8.18 18.18 -6.85
CA LEU A 265 9.62 18.34 -6.65
C LEU A 265 10.44 17.52 -7.66
N PRO A 266 11.67 17.93 -7.99
CA PRO A 266 12.56 17.14 -8.82
C PRO A 266 12.98 15.84 -8.11
N PRO A 267 13.40 14.81 -8.87
CA PRO A 267 13.87 13.56 -8.28
C PRO A 267 15.03 13.76 -7.29
N GLY A 268 15.00 13.04 -6.17
CA GLY A 268 16.02 13.11 -5.11
C GLY A 268 15.69 14.07 -3.96
N GLU A 269 14.84 15.08 -4.20
CA GLU A 269 14.36 15.98 -3.15
C GLU A 269 13.28 15.33 -2.29
N THR A 270 13.31 15.62 -1.00
CA THR A 270 12.35 15.09 -0.03
C THR A 270 11.11 15.99 0.02
N GLY A 271 9.93 15.38 -0.11
CA GLY A 271 8.65 16.06 -0.04
C GLY A 271 7.50 15.13 0.35
N GLU A 272 6.29 15.67 0.37
CA GLU A 272 5.06 14.94 0.70
C GLU A 272 4.68 13.97 -0.43
N ILE A 273 4.31 12.75 -0.06
CA ILE A 273 3.80 11.76 -1.00
C ILE A 273 2.35 12.11 -1.35
N VAL A 274 2.11 12.35 -2.64
CA VAL A 274 0.79 12.53 -3.22
C VAL A 274 0.51 11.39 -4.18
N VAL A 275 -0.65 10.75 -4.03
CA VAL A 275 -1.02 9.58 -4.81
C VAL A 275 -2.35 9.82 -5.51
N THR A 276 -2.38 9.57 -6.81
CA THR A 276 -3.61 9.40 -7.58
C THR A 276 -3.85 7.91 -7.78
N ARG A 277 -4.93 7.39 -7.18
CA ARG A 277 -5.28 5.98 -7.24
C ARG A 277 -6.23 5.71 -8.41
N LEU A 278 -5.85 4.79 -9.30
CA LEU A 278 -6.66 4.37 -10.44
C LEU A 278 -7.66 3.28 -10.01
N ASN A 279 -8.64 3.67 -9.19
CA ASN A 279 -9.71 2.81 -8.72
C ASN A 279 -11.08 3.48 -8.94
N ALA A 280 -12.00 2.80 -9.62
CA ALA A 280 -13.30 3.35 -9.96
C ALA A 280 -14.29 3.43 -8.78
N ASP A 281 -14.09 2.65 -7.71
CA ASP A 281 -14.89 2.72 -6.48
C ASP A 281 -14.43 3.87 -5.59
N TYR A 282 -13.10 4.03 -5.45
CA TYR A 282 -12.47 5.01 -4.56
C TYR A 282 -11.40 5.85 -5.30
N PRO A 283 -11.83 6.78 -6.17
CA PRO A 283 -11.00 7.53 -7.11
C PRO A 283 -10.30 8.72 -6.42
N LEU A 284 -9.41 8.42 -5.48
CA LEU A 284 -8.63 9.44 -4.77
C LEU A 284 -7.62 10.08 -5.72
N LEU A 285 -7.92 11.30 -6.15
CA LEU A 285 -7.12 12.12 -7.06
C LEU A 285 -6.20 13.04 -6.26
N ARG A 286 -4.90 13.02 -6.58
CA ARG A 286 -3.85 13.81 -5.88
C ARG A 286 -4.04 13.83 -4.36
N PHE A 287 -4.12 12.66 -3.77
CA PHE A 287 -4.35 12.48 -2.35
C PHE A 287 -3.04 12.55 -1.57
N ALA A 288 -2.90 13.55 -0.71
CA ALA A 288 -1.75 13.75 0.15
C ALA A 288 -1.83 12.82 1.37
N THR A 289 -0.81 11.97 1.55
CA THR A 289 -0.77 10.99 2.64
C THR A 289 -0.30 11.59 3.96
N GLY A 290 0.42 12.72 3.92
CA GLY A 290 1.11 13.31 5.07
C GLY A 290 2.47 12.67 5.39
N ASP A 291 2.87 11.65 4.62
CA ASP A 291 4.19 11.02 4.74
C ASP A 291 5.19 11.67 3.77
N LEU A 292 6.46 11.70 4.15
CA LEU A 292 7.55 12.27 3.38
C LEU A 292 8.40 11.17 2.73
N SER A 293 8.82 11.38 1.49
CA SER A 293 9.77 10.53 0.78
C SER A 293 10.46 11.31 -0.34
N ALA A 294 11.34 10.64 -1.09
CA ALA A 294 12.03 11.16 -2.25
C ALA A 294 12.11 10.08 -3.33
N ILE A 295 12.09 10.50 -4.60
CA ILE A 295 12.29 9.60 -5.74
C ILE A 295 13.75 9.11 -5.77
N VAL A 296 13.94 7.81 -5.97
CA VAL A 296 15.25 7.18 -6.17
C VAL A 296 15.48 6.98 -7.67
N ALA A 297 16.59 7.52 -8.16
CA ALA A 297 16.96 7.43 -9.58
C ALA A 297 17.33 6.00 -10.00
N GLY A 298 17.09 5.67 -11.27
CA GLY A 298 17.48 4.40 -11.87
C GLY A 298 16.47 3.26 -11.65
N GLN A 299 16.56 2.25 -12.52
CA GLN A 299 15.75 1.04 -12.47
C GLN A 299 16.15 0.14 -11.29
N SER A 300 15.20 -0.63 -10.75
CA SER A 300 15.53 -1.62 -9.73
C SER A 300 16.41 -2.74 -10.31
N PRO A 301 17.43 -3.22 -9.59
CA PRO A 301 18.23 -4.38 -10.02
C PRO A 301 17.41 -5.66 -10.22
N CYS A 302 16.20 -5.78 -9.63
CA CYS A 302 15.30 -6.91 -9.89
C CYS A 302 14.65 -6.88 -11.29
N GLY A 303 14.93 -5.86 -12.11
CA GLY A 303 14.41 -5.69 -13.45
C GLY A 303 13.01 -5.06 -13.50
N ARG A 304 12.36 -4.79 -12.36
CA ARG A 304 11.12 -3.99 -12.30
C ARG A 304 11.41 -2.56 -12.76
N THR A 305 10.49 -2.03 -13.56
CA THR A 305 10.69 -0.80 -14.35
C THR A 305 9.92 0.41 -13.82
N ASN A 306 9.12 0.24 -12.77
CA ASN A 306 8.40 1.36 -12.17
C ASN A 306 9.34 2.23 -11.34
N MET A 307 8.92 3.46 -11.07
CA MET A 307 9.69 4.40 -10.24
C MET A 307 9.89 3.85 -8.83
N ARG A 308 10.97 4.28 -8.18
CA ARG A 308 11.29 3.91 -6.81
C ARG A 308 11.26 5.12 -5.90
N ILE A 309 10.88 4.91 -4.65
CA ILE A 309 10.88 5.92 -3.60
C ILE A 309 11.68 5.43 -2.39
N ARG A 310 12.24 6.35 -1.60
CA ARG A 310 12.82 6.00 -0.30
C ARG A 310 11.71 5.50 0.64
N PRO A 311 12.03 4.63 1.62
CA PRO A 311 11.09 4.30 2.69
C PRO A 311 10.48 5.58 3.29
N PRO A 312 9.14 5.71 3.33
CA PRO A 312 8.50 6.92 3.83
C PRO A 312 8.73 7.14 5.32
N ALA A 313 8.74 8.39 5.74
CA ALA A 313 8.76 8.80 7.14
C ALA A 313 7.58 9.75 7.43
N PRO A 314 6.96 9.70 8.62
CA PRO A 314 5.96 10.70 9.02
C PRO A 314 6.56 12.11 8.99
N ALA A 315 5.81 13.10 8.51
CA ALA A 315 6.29 14.49 8.43
C ALA A 315 6.77 15.07 9.79
N ALA A 316 6.17 14.63 10.90
CA ALA A 316 6.57 15.05 12.24
C ALA A 316 7.98 14.58 12.67
N GLN A 317 8.56 13.58 12.00
CA GLN A 317 9.86 12.99 12.38
C GLN A 317 11.07 13.63 11.69
N GLN A 318 10.89 14.48 10.68
CA GLN A 318 11.99 15.14 9.95
C GLN A 318 12.31 16.56 10.42
N ALA A 319 11.56 17.12 11.38
CA ALA A 319 11.84 18.43 11.95
C ALA A 319 12.98 18.43 12.99
N SER A 320 13.75 17.33 13.09
CA SER A 320 14.74 17.11 14.16
C SER A 320 16.10 16.59 13.68
N THR A 321 16.44 16.81 12.41
CA THR A 321 17.79 16.53 11.86
C THR A 321 18.30 17.72 11.09
#